data_AF-A0A1R4FFX8-F1
#
_entry.id   AF-A0A1R4FFX8-F1
#
_cell.length_a   1.000
_cell.length_b   1.000
_cell.length_c   1.000
_cell.angle_alpha   90.00
_cell.angle_beta   90.00
_cell.angle_gamma   90.00
#
_symmetry.space_group_name_H-M   'P 1'
#
loop_
_entity.id
_entity.type
_entity.pdbx_description
1 polymer ?
#
loop_
_entity_poly.entity_id
_entity_poly.type
_entity_poly.pdbx_seq_one_letter_code
_entity_poly.pdbx_strand_id
1 'polypeptide(L)'
;MARTPAPPLGRFSRQIIGHTLDRLSEAGRDASGRWLASQIDMSHTYVAKRLRFELPFTTTDVERIAAAFDMSAAAYVDAAVGEATPPMANVTRLEDHAAVTIHTEGVRSADKLAAKKGRRKADEPHAE
;
A
#
# COMPACT_ATOMS: atom_id res chain seq x y z
N MET A 1 -36.19 9.78 28.07
CA MET A 1 -35.05 9.08 28.71
C MET A 1 -33.78 9.60 28.07
N ALA A 2 -32.98 10.41 28.79
CA ALA A 2 -31.70 10.90 28.28
C ALA A 2 -30.73 9.71 28.21
N ARG A 3 -30.25 9.36 27.01
CA ARG A 3 -29.14 8.42 26.86
C ARG A 3 -27.89 9.14 27.34
N THR A 4 -27.31 8.71 28.45
CA THR A 4 -26.00 9.20 28.88
C THR A 4 -25.04 9.05 27.70
N PRO A 5 -24.39 10.14 27.23
CA PRO A 5 -23.41 10.02 26.17
C PRO A 5 -22.29 9.09 26.64
N ALA A 6 -21.92 8.12 25.81
CA ALA A 6 -20.80 7.24 26.11
C ALA A 6 -19.55 8.10 26.39
N PRO A 7 -18.75 7.77 27.41
CA PRO A 7 -17.52 8.50 27.68
C PRO A 7 -16.65 8.51 26.41
N PRO A 8 -15.97 9.63 26.11
CA PRO A 8 -15.18 9.74 24.90
C PRO A 8 -14.10 8.66 24.88
N LEU A 9 -13.94 8.01 23.73
CA LEU A 9 -12.87 7.03 23.54
C LEU A 9 -11.50 7.65 23.81
N GLY A 10 -10.63 6.87 24.46
CA GLY A 10 -9.24 7.25 24.69
C GLY A 10 -8.48 7.49 23.38
N ARG A 11 -7.41 8.30 23.45
CA ARG A 11 -6.58 8.68 22.29
C ARG A 11 -6.09 7.45 21.50
N PHE A 12 -5.59 6.44 22.21
CA PHE A 12 -5.11 5.21 21.59
C PHE A 12 -6.19 4.50 20.76
N SER A 13 -7.38 4.30 21.33
CA SER A 13 -8.49 3.68 20.61
C SER A 13 -8.89 4.47 19.37
N ARG A 14 -8.89 5.81 19.46
CA ARG A 14 -9.16 6.68 18.31
C ARG A 14 -8.10 6.55 17.21
N GLN A 15 -6.82 6.44 17.57
CA GLN A 15 -5.73 6.23 16.61
C GLN A 15 -5.89 4.90 15.87
N ILE A 16 -6.17 3.82 16.59
CA ILE A 16 -6.41 2.50 15.98
C ILE A 16 -7.61 2.54 15.03
N ILE A 17 -8.73 3.13 15.46
CA ILE A 17 -9.93 3.25 14.62
C ILE A 17 -9.66 4.13 13.39
N GLY A 18 -8.98 5.26 13.57
CA GLY A 18 -8.62 6.17 12.50
C GLY A 18 -7.73 5.51 11.45
N HIS A 19 -6.66 4.84 11.89
CA HIS A 19 -5.78 4.08 11.00
C HIS A 19 -6.54 2.96 10.29
N THR A 20 -7.44 2.26 10.97
CA THR A 20 -8.27 1.22 10.33
C THR A 20 -9.13 1.81 9.19
N LEU A 21 -9.73 2.97 9.41
CA LEU A 21 -10.52 3.67 8.39
C LEU A 21 -9.67 4.13 7.21
N ASP A 22 -8.46 4.62 7.48
CA ASP A 22 -7.51 5.02 6.45
C ASP A 22 -7.13 3.82 5.57
N ARG A 23 -6.70 2.70 6.16
CA ARG A 23 -6.36 1.46 5.45
C ARG A 23 -7.52 0.91 4.63
N LEU A 24 -8.77 1.03 5.14
CA LEU A 24 -9.96 0.67 4.38
C LEU A 24 -10.14 1.57 3.15
N SER A 25 -9.94 2.89 3.31
CA SER A 25 -10.02 3.85 2.21
C SER A 25 -8.93 3.62 1.17
N GLU A 26 -7.68 3.41 1.58
CA GLU A 26 -6.55 3.09 0.69
C GLU A 26 -6.82 1.82 -0.13
N ALA A 27 -7.44 0.81 0.48
CA ALA A 27 -7.82 -0.44 -0.17
C ALA A 27 -9.10 -0.36 -1.03
N GLY A 28 -9.71 0.83 -1.16
CA GLY A 28 -10.97 1.04 -1.88
C GLY A 28 -12.15 0.27 -1.25
N ARG A 29 -12.10 0.05 0.06
CA ARG A 29 -13.12 -0.68 0.82
C ARG A 29 -14.06 0.28 1.52
N ASP A 30 -15.30 -0.17 1.67
CA ASP A 30 -16.34 0.65 2.28
C ASP A 30 -16.15 0.80 3.80
N ALA A 31 -16.29 2.05 4.27
CA ALA A 31 -16.12 2.43 5.68
C ALA A 31 -17.23 1.90 6.60
N SER A 32 -18.28 1.25 6.09
CA SER A 32 -19.24 0.55 6.95
C SER A 32 -18.61 -0.63 7.71
N GLY A 33 -17.43 -1.09 7.28
CA GLY A 33 -16.74 -2.21 7.90
C GLY A 33 -17.30 -3.57 7.48
N ARG A 34 -18.15 -3.63 6.46
CA ARG A 34 -18.71 -4.91 5.96
C ARG A 34 -17.63 -5.83 5.41
N TRP A 35 -16.67 -5.27 4.66
CA TRP A 35 -15.51 -6.03 4.19
C TRP A 35 -14.67 -6.51 5.36
N LEU A 36 -14.33 -5.62 6.30
CA LEU A 36 -13.49 -5.95 7.45
C LEU A 36 -14.12 -7.04 8.31
N ALA A 37 -15.41 -6.92 8.61
CA ALA A 37 -16.19 -7.91 9.34
C ALA A 37 -16.12 -9.31 8.72
N SER A 38 -16.15 -9.38 7.38
CA SER A 38 -15.99 -10.65 6.65
C SER A 38 -14.56 -11.21 6.73
N GLN A 39 -13.52 -10.37 6.83
CA GLN A 39 -12.14 -10.83 6.92
C GLN A 39 -11.80 -11.36 8.31
N ILE A 40 -12.34 -10.74 9.37
CA ILE A 40 -12.01 -11.09 10.77
C ILE A 40 -13.01 -12.05 11.43
N ASP A 41 -13.94 -12.60 10.65
CA ASP A 41 -15.05 -13.46 11.09
C ASP A 41 -15.85 -12.84 12.25
N MET A 42 -16.30 -11.60 12.07
CA MET A 42 -17.09 -10.88 13.06
C MET A 42 -18.38 -10.31 12.47
N SER A 43 -19.36 -10.06 13.33
CA SER A 43 -20.61 -9.44 12.87
C SER A 43 -20.35 -8.00 12.39
N HIS A 44 -21.02 -7.63 11.30
CA HIS A 44 -20.95 -6.27 10.75
C HIS A 44 -21.33 -5.20 11.78
N THR A 45 -22.38 -5.44 12.58
CA THR A 45 -22.82 -4.55 13.65
C THR A 45 -21.73 -4.32 14.71
N TYR A 46 -20.96 -5.35 15.05
CA TYR A 46 -19.88 -5.25 16.02
C TYR A 46 -18.75 -4.33 15.53
N VAL A 47 -18.35 -4.50 14.27
CA VAL A 47 -17.31 -3.70 13.62
C VAL A 47 -17.78 -2.26 13.39
N ALA A 48 -19.00 -2.09 12.88
CA ALA A 48 -19.57 -0.77 12.57
C ALA A 48 -19.66 0.14 13.80
N LYS A 49 -20.04 -0.39 14.97
CA LYS A 49 -20.06 0.38 16.23
C LYS A 49 -18.68 0.92 16.60
N ARG A 50 -17.63 0.15 16.33
CA ARG A 50 -16.25 0.53 16.66
C ARG A 50 -15.68 1.54 15.68
N LEU A 51 -15.94 1.32 14.38
CA LEU A 51 -15.59 2.29 13.34
C LEU A 51 -16.29 3.65 13.53
N ARG A 52 -17.47 3.67 14.18
CA ARG A 52 -18.19 4.90 14.57
C ARG A 52 -17.71 5.52 15.87
N PHE A 53 -16.60 5.03 16.44
CA PHE A 53 -16.05 5.50 17.71
C PHE A 53 -17.00 5.34 18.91
N GLU A 54 -17.96 4.41 18.85
CA GLU A 54 -18.85 4.12 19.98
C GLU A 54 -18.18 3.19 21.01
N LEU A 55 -17.31 2.29 20.55
CA LEU A 55 -16.60 1.29 21.36
C LEU A 55 -15.17 1.11 20.85
N PRO A 56 -14.22 0.75 21.73
CA PRO A 56 -12.86 0.43 21.32
C PRO A 56 -12.77 -1.00 20.73
N PHE A 57 -11.77 -1.22 19.87
CA PHE A 57 -11.29 -2.56 19.54
C PHE A 57 -10.55 -3.16 20.73
N THR A 58 -10.73 -4.46 20.96
CA THR A 58 -9.94 -5.24 21.90
C THR A 58 -8.58 -5.60 21.28
N THR A 59 -7.62 -6.03 22.09
CA THR A 59 -6.32 -6.49 21.59
C THR A 59 -6.46 -7.59 20.54
N THR A 60 -7.31 -8.59 20.80
CA THR A 60 -7.58 -9.68 19.86
C THR A 60 -8.23 -9.19 18.56
N ASP A 61 -9.08 -8.16 18.63
CA ASP A 61 -9.62 -7.55 17.42
C ASP A 61 -8.50 -6.91 16.59
N VAL A 62 -7.59 -6.18 17.24
CA VAL A 62 -6.45 -5.53 16.56
C VAL A 62 -5.53 -6.55 15.90
N GLU A 63 -5.27 -7.69 16.53
CA GLU A 63 -4.49 -8.78 15.94
C GLU A 63 -5.15 -9.34 14.68
N ARG A 64 -6.47 -9.55 14.70
CA ARG A 64 -7.22 -10.03 13.52
C ARG A 64 -7.28 -8.99 12.41
N ILE A 65 -7.45 -7.71 12.76
CA ILE A 65 -7.46 -6.61 11.80
C ILE A 65 -6.09 -6.49 11.13
N ALA A 66 -5.00 -6.56 11.90
CA ALA A 66 -3.64 -6.55 11.37
C ALA A 66 -3.42 -7.71 10.39
N ALA A 67 -3.86 -8.92 10.76
CA ALA A 67 -3.79 -10.10 9.89
C ALA A 67 -4.62 -9.93 8.59
N ALA A 68 -5.78 -9.27 8.64
CA ALA A 68 -6.59 -8.97 7.46
C ALA A 68 -5.93 -7.99 6.47
N PHE A 69 -4.90 -7.27 6.91
CA PHE A 69 -4.07 -6.40 6.09
C PHE A 69 -2.66 -6.97 5.86
N ASP A 70 -2.44 -8.26 6.13
CA ASP A 70 -1.14 -8.94 6.01
C ASP A 70 -0.01 -8.26 6.82
N MET A 71 -0.34 -7.74 8.00
CA MET A 71 0.60 -7.09 8.92
C MET A 71 0.68 -7.83 10.26
N SER A 72 1.83 -7.71 10.94
CA SER A 72 1.93 -8.10 12.35
C SER A 72 1.18 -7.11 13.23
N ALA A 73 0.60 -7.58 14.34
CA ALA A 73 -0.12 -6.71 15.27
C ALA A 73 0.77 -5.57 15.82
N ALA A 74 2.05 -5.87 16.07
CA ALA A 74 3.02 -4.87 16.52
C ALA A 74 3.26 -3.78 15.47
N ALA A 75 3.48 -4.17 14.20
CA ALA A 75 3.67 -3.21 13.11
C ALA A 75 2.39 -2.39 12.83
N TYR A 76 1.21 -3.01 12.98
CA TYR A 76 -0.07 -2.33 12.82
C TYR A 76 -0.29 -1.27 13.91
N VAL A 77 -0.01 -1.61 15.17
CA VAL A 77 -0.11 -0.66 16.29
C VAL A 77 0.94 0.44 16.16
N ASP A 78 2.17 0.09 15.78
CA ASP A 78 3.24 1.06 15.54
C ASP A 78 2.88 2.03 14.41
N ALA A 79 2.32 1.56 13.30
CA ALA A 79 1.80 2.42 12.23
C ALA A 79 0.66 3.32 12.75
N ALA A 80 -0.33 2.74 13.42
CA ALA A 80 -1.49 3.51 13.91
C ALA A 80 -1.12 4.61 14.93
N VAL A 81 -0.10 4.39 15.77
CA VAL A 81 0.36 5.35 16.78
C VAL A 81 1.46 6.26 16.24
N GLY A 82 2.34 5.70 15.40
CA GLY A 82 3.55 6.29 14.85
C GLY A 82 3.30 7.21 13.66
N GLU A 83 2.23 7.01 12.88
CA GLU A 83 1.79 7.87 11.76
C GLU A 83 1.33 9.27 12.21
N ALA A 84 1.26 9.52 13.53
CA ALA A 84 1.31 10.89 14.08
C ALA A 84 2.66 11.60 13.83
N THR A 85 3.64 10.88 13.27
CA THR A 85 4.96 11.36 12.85
C THR A 85 5.15 10.88 11.40
N PRO A 86 5.42 11.78 10.43
CA PRO A 86 5.57 11.38 9.04
C PRO A 86 6.69 10.34 8.90
N PRO A 87 6.48 9.25 8.13
CA PRO A 87 7.46 8.18 8.02
C PRO A 87 8.70 8.70 7.29
N MET A 88 9.84 8.74 7.98
CA MET A 88 11.12 8.64 7.30
C MET A 88 11.20 7.22 6.73
N ALA A 89 11.05 7.13 5.41
CA ALA A 89 11.12 5.91 4.65
C ALA A 89 12.34 5.07 5.04
N ASN A 90 12.11 3.88 5.59
CA ASN A 90 13.10 2.81 5.56
C ASN A 90 12.49 1.61 4.83
N VAL A 91 12.68 1.63 3.51
CA VAL A 91 12.40 0.50 2.62
C VAL A 91 13.31 -0.66 3.00
N THR A 92 12.77 -1.62 3.75
CA THR A 92 13.35 -2.96 3.82
C THR A 92 12.37 -3.93 3.16
N ARG A 93 12.44 -4.01 1.83
CA ARG A 93 11.77 -5.04 1.05
C ARG A 93 12.57 -6.33 1.23
N LEU A 94 12.01 -7.31 1.94
CA LEU A 94 12.52 -8.68 1.95
C LEU A 94 11.47 -9.59 1.31
N GLU A 95 11.52 -9.68 -0.01
CA GLU A 95 10.86 -10.73 -0.79
C GLU A 95 11.91 -11.37 -1.70
N ASP A 96 12.42 -12.53 -1.29
CA ASP A 96 13.11 -13.53 -2.12
C ASP A 96 12.71 -14.86 -1.46
N HIS A 97 11.95 -15.77 -2.08
CA HIS A 97 12.35 -16.58 -3.22
C HIS A 97 11.10 -17.13 -3.94
N ALA A 98 10.86 -16.72 -5.18
CA ALA A 98 10.07 -17.51 -6.13
C ALA A 98 10.55 -17.23 -7.56
N ALA A 99 11.45 -18.10 -8.01
CA ALA A 99 11.76 -18.48 -9.39
C ALA A 99 11.47 -17.44 -10.50
N VAL A 100 12.53 -16.74 -10.93
CA VAL A 100 12.63 -16.27 -12.32
C VAL A 100 13.91 -16.84 -12.94
N THR A 101 13.70 -17.86 -13.76
CA THR A 101 14.70 -18.39 -14.71
C THR A 101 14.98 -17.31 -15.75
N ILE A 102 16.16 -16.70 -15.69
CA ILE A 102 16.62 -15.73 -16.70
C ILE A 102 16.93 -16.51 -17.98
N HIS A 103 16.11 -16.34 -19.01
CA HIS A 103 16.40 -16.82 -20.36
C HIS A 103 17.52 -15.96 -20.97
N THR A 104 18.58 -16.61 -21.41
CA THR A 104 19.73 -16.00 -22.07
C THR A 104 19.35 -15.41 -23.43
N GLU A 105 19.85 -14.22 -23.70
CA GLU A 105 19.56 -13.43 -24.90
C GLU A 105 20.05 -14.12 -26.18
N GLY A 106 19.13 -14.28 -27.14
CA GLY A 106 19.39 -14.75 -28.49
C GLY A 106 18.71 -13.86 -29.54
N VAL A 107 19.53 -13.07 -30.23
CA VAL A 107 19.43 -12.59 -31.63
C VAL A 107 18.07 -12.07 -32.14
N ARG A 108 18.03 -10.78 -32.52
CA ARG A 108 17.36 -10.38 -33.77
C ARG A 108 17.91 -9.08 -34.36
N SER A 109 18.58 -9.24 -35.50
CA SER A 109 18.81 -8.23 -36.53
C SER A 109 17.50 -7.75 -37.18
N ALA A 110 17.62 -6.63 -37.91
CA ALA A 110 16.65 -5.90 -38.76
C ALA A 110 16.16 -4.62 -38.08
N ASP A 111 16.07 -3.44 -38.69
CA ASP A 111 16.21 -2.95 -40.06
C ASP A 111 16.21 -1.42 -39.99
N LYS A 112 16.75 -0.75 -41.03
CA LYS A 112 16.57 0.68 -41.38
C LYS A 112 16.96 1.75 -40.36
N LEU A 113 17.92 2.59 -40.75
CA LEU A 113 17.62 4.01 -40.90
C LEU A 113 18.54 4.68 -41.94
N ALA A 114 17.91 5.18 -43.00
CA ALA A 114 18.52 6.02 -44.00
C ALA A 114 18.86 7.40 -43.40
N ALA A 115 20.09 7.84 -43.58
CA ALA A 115 20.48 9.24 -43.38
C ALA A 115 21.36 9.72 -44.54
N LYS A 116 20.71 10.20 -45.60
CA LYS A 116 21.26 11.20 -46.51
C LYS A 116 21.47 12.47 -45.69
N LYS A 117 22.69 13.04 -45.64
CA LYS A 117 23.00 14.49 -45.80
C LYS A 117 24.46 14.78 -45.46
N GLY A 118 25.18 15.40 -46.40
CA GLY A 118 26.23 16.37 -46.05
C GLY A 118 27.60 16.20 -46.70
N ARG A 119 27.78 16.89 -47.84
CA ARG A 119 28.98 17.67 -48.27
C ARG A 119 30.36 17.07 -47.96
N ARG A 120 31.18 16.86 -49.02
CA ARG A 120 32.21 17.85 -49.43
C ARG A 120 32.42 17.81 -50.94
N LYS A 121 32.51 19.01 -51.53
CA LYS A 121 32.94 19.32 -52.89
C LYS A 121 34.45 19.66 -52.87
N ALA A 122 35.05 19.54 -54.04
CA ALA A 122 36.40 19.98 -54.45
C ALA A 122 37.54 19.10 -53.89
N ASP A 123 38.43 18.56 -54.71
CA ASP A 123 39.19 19.29 -55.72
C ASP A 123 39.48 18.41 -56.96
N GLU A 124 39.57 19.07 -58.12
CA GLU A 124 39.72 18.51 -59.46
C GLU A 124 41.24 18.41 -59.82
N PRO A 125 41.69 18.18 -61.07
CA PRO A 125 42.54 17.03 -61.39
C PRO A 125 43.97 17.41 -61.83
N HIS A 126 44.91 16.46 -61.81
CA HIS A 126 45.87 16.35 -62.92
C HIS A 126 46.43 14.94 -63.09
N ALA A 127 46.47 14.54 -64.36
CA ALA A 127 47.07 13.33 -64.88
C ALA A 127 48.61 13.46 -64.95
N GLU A 128 49.24 12.28 -65.07
CA GLU A 128 50.53 11.95 -65.73
C GLU A 128 51.61 13.04 -65.88
#